data_AF-A0A7C6NX32-F1
#
_entry.id   AF-A0A7C6NX32-F1
#
_cell.length_a   1.000
_cell.length_b   1.000
_cell.length_c   1.000
_cell.angle_alpha   90.00
_cell.angle_beta   90.00
_cell.angle_gamma   90.00
#
_symmetry.space_group_name_H-M   'P 1'
#
loop_
_entity.id
_entity.type
_entity.pdbx_description
1 polymer ?
#
loop_
_entity_poly.entity_id
_entity_poly.type
_entity_poly.pdbx_seq_one_letter_code
_entity_poly.pdbx_strand_id
1 'polypeptide(L)'
;MKKKTLAVVLSIALVLGGLAGCSGSQAPTDAKPTAGQSDASSSVGDESNSQTSGENGELTEIIWQWPSTGSTNTGFQAVEDALNAMMEPDIGVHVTLEPVSFSNLANETVLAVSSGEQLDLCLSVGTGVGSLVSTGLIEPLDDIIDAHGASILEKCGSAMSGGYYDGKLYGMPNAYIQGESYGYIVRQDLLDKYGISVDENKFYTLDEIEKIFATVKAGEGNNFFCQIPEATSEEPLSRVAFEYDKLGATSASGFLMLNKDFKNMTISNVYETEEYEAYANLMYEWAQKGYISKDAATNTEDRNVLISGGNYLGYFGWSTPGAIWDTEAQTGYDLAILKVIDGYTAGDRFQSILWSVPITSVNPKKAVEALNYIYEHKEAAWLLQYGIEGQDYEVLEQNEEGTLIKYLSADPSTLPYFQPFGVYGDRLAWPLMSPSPINKNAIIREFSDNIPDSRKSPALGYCFNVESVSTEYSAVSAVIQQYIPSMNCGTLNPETNLAEFKNALKSAGIDKVIAENQRQLDEWAANR
;
A
#
# COMPACT_ATOMS: atom_id res chain seq x y z
N MET A 1 -35.47 18.14 47.48
CA MET A 1 -35.64 17.58 46.12
C MET A 1 -34.25 17.14 45.64
N LYS A 2 -33.88 15.91 46.02
CA LYS A 2 -32.61 15.24 45.72
C LYS A 2 -32.99 13.97 44.97
N LYS A 3 -32.45 13.79 43.77
CA LYS A 3 -32.42 12.60 42.88
C LYS A 3 -32.54 13.10 41.44
N LYS A 4 -31.40 13.29 40.76
CA LYS A 4 -31.23 13.24 39.28
C LYS A 4 -29.79 13.58 38.82
N THR A 5 -28.76 13.22 39.59
CA THR A 5 -27.34 13.51 39.24
C THR A 5 -26.40 12.36 39.54
N LEU A 6 -26.85 11.12 39.35
CA LEU A 6 -26.01 9.93 39.55
C LEU A 6 -26.40 8.84 38.54
N ALA A 7 -26.14 9.08 37.26
CA ALA A 7 -26.36 8.09 36.20
C ALA A 7 -25.39 8.19 35.00
N VAL A 8 -24.33 8.99 35.07
CA VAL A 8 -23.40 9.20 33.93
C VAL A 8 -21.94 8.84 34.25
N VAL A 9 -21.64 8.36 35.46
CA VAL A 9 -20.24 8.04 35.89
C VAL A 9 -20.00 6.53 36.07
N LEU A 10 -20.86 5.67 35.53
CA LEU A 10 -20.76 4.20 35.75
C LEU A 10 -20.75 3.37 34.45
N SER A 11 -20.04 3.83 33.43
CA SER A 11 -19.90 3.11 32.15
C SER A 11 -18.44 2.95 31.67
N ILE A 12 -17.45 3.31 32.50
CA ILE A 12 -16.00 3.22 32.15
C ILE A 12 -15.27 2.11 32.96
N ALA A 13 -15.97 1.25 33.69
CA ALA A 13 -15.33 0.28 34.60
C ALA A 13 -15.77 -1.18 34.40
N LEU A 14 -15.87 -1.67 33.16
CA LEU A 14 -16.28 -3.06 32.90
C LEU A 14 -15.71 -3.68 31.61
N VAL A 15 -14.38 -3.60 31.41
CA VAL A 15 -13.65 -4.53 30.52
C VAL A 15 -12.27 -4.84 31.14
N LEU A 16 -12.25 -5.45 32.32
CA LEU A 16 -11.07 -6.11 32.89
C LEU A 16 -11.55 -7.32 33.70
N GLY A 17 -11.46 -8.51 33.12
CA GLY A 17 -11.71 -9.76 33.83
C GLY A 17 -12.15 -10.89 32.91
N GLY A 18 -11.20 -11.70 32.46
CA GLY A 18 -11.53 -12.90 31.68
C GLY A 18 -10.36 -13.73 31.15
N LEU A 19 -9.21 -13.79 31.82
CA LEU A 19 -8.15 -14.75 31.49
C LEU A 19 -7.54 -15.33 32.77
N ALA A 20 -8.04 -16.49 33.21
CA ALA A 20 -7.32 -17.46 34.05
C ALA A 20 -8.08 -18.80 34.16
N GLY A 21 -7.39 -19.90 33.85
CA GLY A 21 -7.74 -21.29 34.19
C GLY A 21 -8.31 -22.10 33.01
N CYS A 22 -7.68 -23.16 32.51
CA CYS A 22 -7.06 -24.24 33.26
C CYS A 22 -5.74 -24.75 32.65
N SER A 23 -4.70 -24.74 33.47
CA SER A 23 -3.52 -25.61 33.38
C SER A 23 -3.79 -26.94 34.09
N GLY A 24 -3.38 -28.06 33.50
CA GLY A 24 -3.33 -29.37 34.14
C GLY A 24 -2.19 -30.24 33.58
N SER A 25 -1.03 -30.18 34.23
CA SER A 25 0.09 -31.16 34.23
C SER A 25 -0.35 -32.48 34.89
N GLN A 26 0.25 -33.69 34.75
CA GLN A 26 1.47 -34.20 34.11
C GLN A 26 1.47 -35.77 34.13
N ALA A 27 2.17 -36.37 33.14
CA ALA A 27 3.18 -37.46 33.23
C ALA A 27 2.78 -38.94 33.52
N PRO A 28 3.71 -39.92 33.41
CA PRO A 28 4.59 -40.31 32.27
C PRO A 28 4.75 -41.85 32.12
N THR A 29 5.39 -42.34 31.02
CA THR A 29 6.22 -43.57 30.84
C THR A 29 6.31 -43.91 29.33
N ASP A 30 7.35 -44.46 28.69
CA ASP A 30 8.62 -45.09 29.08
C ASP A 30 9.60 -45.05 27.87
N ALA A 31 10.91 -45.08 28.15
CA ALA A 31 11.99 -45.37 27.18
C ALA A 31 12.11 -46.90 26.94
N LYS A 32 12.68 -47.44 25.84
CA LYS A 32 14.13 -47.60 25.52
C LYS A 32 14.28 -48.61 24.32
N PRO A 33 15.49 -49.05 23.86
CA PRO A 33 16.27 -48.55 22.68
C PRO A 33 16.71 -49.65 21.66
N THR A 34 17.37 -49.29 20.54
CA THR A 34 18.48 -50.07 19.88
C THR A 34 19.18 -49.14 18.85
N ALA A 35 20.41 -48.63 19.04
CA ALA A 35 21.76 -49.18 18.80
C ALA A 35 22.14 -49.47 17.32
N GLY A 36 23.25 -48.87 16.84
CA GLY A 36 23.94 -49.31 15.61
C GLY A 36 24.80 -48.26 14.90
N GLN A 37 25.99 -47.98 15.42
CA GLN A 37 27.09 -47.21 14.82
C GLN A 37 27.89 -48.08 13.82
N SER A 38 28.51 -47.50 12.78
CA SER A 38 29.91 -47.78 12.33
C SER A 38 30.31 -46.99 11.07
N ASP A 39 31.41 -46.27 11.22
CA ASP A 39 32.24 -45.61 10.20
C ASP A 39 32.87 -46.58 9.18
N ALA A 40 33.22 -46.06 8.00
CA ALA A 40 34.48 -46.39 7.34
C ALA A 40 34.92 -45.27 6.39
N SER A 41 36.22 -44.97 6.46
CA SER A 41 36.92 -43.81 5.95
C SER A 41 37.82 -44.16 4.75
N SER A 42 38.09 -43.14 3.92
CA SER A 42 39.32 -42.91 3.12
C SER A 42 39.64 -43.80 1.90
N SER A 43 39.86 -43.18 0.74
CA SER A 43 41.22 -42.93 0.24
C SER A 43 41.26 -42.04 -1.01
N VAL A 44 42.29 -41.20 -1.03
CA VAL A 44 42.67 -40.19 -2.03
C VAL A 44 43.41 -40.84 -3.20
N GLY A 45 43.21 -40.31 -4.41
CA GLY A 45 44.07 -40.50 -5.56
C GLY A 45 44.13 -39.22 -6.39
N ASP A 46 45.29 -38.59 -6.41
CA ASP A 46 45.64 -37.36 -7.13
C ASP A 46 46.30 -37.73 -8.47
N GLU A 47 45.90 -37.08 -9.58
CA GLU A 47 46.85 -36.62 -10.61
C GLU A 47 46.22 -35.61 -11.60
N SER A 48 46.84 -34.43 -11.60
CA SER A 48 46.79 -33.26 -12.49
C SER A 48 46.64 -33.52 -14.01
N ASN A 49 45.80 -32.75 -14.72
CA ASN A 49 46.23 -31.59 -15.54
C ASN A 49 45.06 -30.92 -16.33
N SER A 50 45.24 -29.62 -16.55
CA SER A 50 44.59 -28.69 -17.51
C SER A 50 43.20 -28.10 -17.21
N GLN A 51 43.25 -26.80 -16.89
CA GLN A 51 42.17 -25.81 -16.80
C GLN A 51 41.24 -25.81 -18.01
N THR A 52 39.95 -26.01 -17.71
CA THR A 52 38.88 -25.13 -18.18
C THR A 52 38.03 -24.87 -16.95
N SER A 53 38.02 -23.63 -16.46
CA SER A 53 37.24 -23.19 -15.32
C SER A 53 35.75 -23.21 -15.66
N GLY A 54 35.15 -24.39 -15.59
CA GLY A 54 33.80 -24.55 -15.09
C GLY A 54 33.93 -24.84 -13.60
N GLU A 55 33.56 -23.88 -12.76
CA GLU A 55 33.22 -24.23 -11.39
C GLU A 55 32.02 -25.17 -11.46
N ASN A 56 32.10 -26.32 -10.79
CA ASN A 56 30.94 -27.19 -10.57
C ASN A 56 29.91 -26.38 -9.79
N GLY A 57 29.00 -25.73 -10.52
CA GLY A 57 28.02 -24.77 -10.03
C GLY A 57 26.92 -25.47 -9.24
N GLU A 58 27.11 -25.56 -7.94
CA GLU A 58 26.02 -25.85 -7.01
C GLU A 58 25.07 -24.65 -7.03
N LEU A 59 23.85 -24.86 -7.54
CA LEU A 59 22.80 -23.84 -7.56
C LEU A 59 22.46 -23.46 -6.12
N THR A 60 22.32 -22.16 -5.85
CA THR A 60 21.81 -21.70 -4.56
C THR A 60 20.29 -21.80 -4.56
N GLU A 61 19.74 -22.63 -3.69
CA GLU A 61 18.30 -22.74 -3.46
C GLU A 61 17.78 -21.50 -2.71
N ILE A 62 16.73 -20.87 -3.24
CA ILE A 62 16.06 -19.69 -2.68
C ILE A 62 14.58 -20.02 -2.47
N ILE A 63 14.12 -19.98 -1.22
CA ILE A 63 12.69 -20.12 -0.88
C ILE A 63 12.04 -18.73 -0.92
N TRP A 64 11.16 -18.53 -1.88
CA TRP A 64 10.54 -17.24 -2.15
C TRP A 64 9.03 -17.28 -1.90
N GLN A 65 8.58 -16.56 -0.87
CA GLN A 65 7.16 -16.43 -0.58
C GLN A 65 6.36 -15.86 -1.77
N TRP A 66 5.29 -16.55 -2.14
CA TRP A 66 4.40 -16.19 -3.25
C TRP A 66 2.97 -15.94 -2.72
N PRO A 67 2.42 -14.73 -2.84
CA PRO A 67 1.10 -14.39 -2.29
C PRO A 67 -0.03 -15.02 -3.11
N SER A 68 -0.60 -16.10 -2.62
CA SER A 68 -1.75 -16.80 -3.23
C SER A 68 -3.10 -16.22 -2.82
N THR A 69 -4.13 -16.56 -3.58
CA THR A 69 -5.54 -16.34 -3.22
C THR A 69 -6.10 -17.39 -2.25
N GLY A 70 -5.25 -18.28 -1.72
CA GLY A 70 -5.62 -19.34 -0.76
C GLY A 70 -5.49 -20.77 -1.27
N SER A 71 -5.18 -20.98 -2.56
CA SER A 71 -4.83 -22.28 -3.14
C SER A 71 -3.99 -22.10 -4.39
N THR A 72 -3.08 -23.04 -4.67
CA THR A 72 -2.44 -23.17 -6.00
C THR A 72 -3.18 -24.21 -6.83
N ASN A 73 -3.45 -23.91 -8.10
CA ASN A 73 -4.04 -24.89 -9.00
C ASN A 73 -2.95 -25.80 -9.61
N THR A 74 -3.38 -26.91 -10.23
CA THR A 74 -2.48 -27.79 -10.98
C THR A 74 -1.76 -27.01 -12.08
N GLY A 75 -0.43 -27.11 -12.14
CA GLY A 75 0.39 -26.38 -13.11
C GLY A 75 1.27 -25.28 -12.52
N PHE A 76 1.19 -25.01 -11.20
CA PHE A 76 2.04 -24.03 -10.53
C PHE A 76 3.54 -24.26 -10.77
N GLN A 77 3.98 -25.54 -10.77
CA GLN A 77 5.36 -25.94 -11.07
C GLN A 77 5.88 -25.42 -12.42
N ALA A 78 5.01 -25.28 -13.43
CA ALA A 78 5.46 -24.85 -14.75
C ALA A 78 6.01 -23.41 -14.76
N VAL A 79 5.48 -22.54 -13.89
CA VAL A 79 5.96 -21.16 -13.73
C VAL A 79 7.29 -21.13 -12.97
N GLU A 80 7.43 -21.95 -11.94
CA GLU A 80 8.69 -22.12 -11.22
C GLU A 80 9.79 -22.65 -12.14
N ASP A 81 9.51 -23.72 -12.90
CA ASP A 81 10.44 -24.29 -13.89
C ASP A 81 10.85 -23.26 -14.95
N ALA A 82 9.90 -22.45 -15.44
CA ALA A 82 10.17 -21.40 -16.41
C ALA A 82 11.02 -20.25 -15.82
N LEU A 83 10.81 -19.90 -14.55
CA LEU A 83 11.61 -18.90 -13.84
C LEU A 83 13.05 -19.40 -13.65
N ASN A 84 13.20 -20.66 -13.22
CA ASN A 84 14.50 -21.29 -12.99
C ASN A 84 15.29 -21.48 -14.29
N ALA A 85 14.62 -21.77 -15.40
CA ALA A 85 15.26 -21.81 -16.71
C ALA A 85 15.91 -20.47 -17.12
N MET A 86 15.48 -19.34 -16.52
CA MET A 86 16.10 -18.02 -16.68
C MET A 86 17.20 -17.79 -15.64
N MET A 87 16.90 -17.99 -14.35
CA MET A 87 17.79 -17.61 -13.25
C MET A 87 18.99 -18.54 -13.03
N GLU A 88 18.84 -19.84 -13.28
CA GLU A 88 19.93 -20.80 -13.10
C GLU A 88 21.17 -20.48 -13.97
N PRO A 89 21.05 -20.28 -15.30
CA PRO A 89 22.20 -19.95 -16.13
C PRO A 89 22.74 -18.53 -15.91
N ASP A 90 21.86 -17.58 -15.56
CA ASP A 90 22.23 -16.16 -15.50
C ASP A 90 22.86 -15.80 -14.15
N ILE A 91 22.31 -16.31 -13.05
CA ILE A 91 22.72 -15.95 -11.69
C ILE A 91 22.99 -17.16 -10.78
N GLY A 92 22.84 -18.41 -11.26
CA GLY A 92 23.16 -19.60 -10.46
C GLY A 92 22.21 -19.83 -9.28
N VAL A 93 20.96 -19.39 -9.41
CA VAL A 93 19.91 -19.54 -8.39
C VAL A 93 18.84 -20.50 -8.88
N HIS A 94 18.39 -21.39 -7.99
CA HIS A 94 17.16 -22.14 -8.13
C HIS A 94 16.14 -21.59 -7.13
N VAL A 95 14.98 -21.15 -7.61
CA VAL A 95 13.89 -20.62 -6.81
C VAL A 95 12.85 -21.72 -6.60
N THR A 96 12.50 -21.96 -5.34
CA THR A 96 11.26 -22.63 -4.96
C THR A 96 10.28 -21.58 -4.47
N LEU A 97 9.13 -21.45 -5.14
CA LEU A 97 8.06 -20.54 -4.75
C LEU A 97 7.23 -21.19 -3.64
N GLU A 98 7.05 -20.47 -2.53
CA GLU A 98 6.25 -20.91 -1.39
C GLU A 98 4.88 -20.20 -1.40
N PRO A 99 3.78 -20.86 -1.80
CA PRO A 99 2.48 -20.21 -1.90
C PRO A 99 1.88 -19.99 -0.52
N VAL A 100 1.65 -18.73 -0.17
CA VAL A 100 1.05 -18.31 1.12
C VAL A 100 -0.19 -17.49 0.85
N SER A 101 -1.30 -17.75 1.52
CA SER A 101 -2.50 -16.91 1.40
C SER A 101 -2.15 -15.45 1.69
N PHE A 102 -2.58 -14.51 0.85
CA PHE A 102 -2.27 -13.08 0.98
C PHE A 102 -2.57 -12.53 2.39
N SER A 103 -3.66 -12.97 3.00
CA SER A 103 -4.05 -12.57 4.37
C SER A 103 -3.14 -13.11 5.47
N ASN A 104 -2.24 -14.04 5.16
CA ASN A 104 -1.43 -14.77 6.14
C ASN A 104 0.09 -14.60 5.92
N LEU A 105 0.52 -13.80 4.93
CA LEU A 105 1.93 -13.56 4.59
C LEU A 105 2.80 -13.23 5.82
N ALA A 106 2.34 -12.29 6.65
CA ALA A 106 3.06 -11.88 7.84
C ALA A 106 3.17 -13.01 8.88
N ASN A 107 2.10 -13.76 9.12
CA ASN A 107 2.10 -14.84 10.10
C ASN A 107 2.98 -16.01 9.66
N GLU A 108 2.92 -16.41 8.38
CA GLU A 108 3.76 -17.49 7.86
C GLU A 108 5.24 -17.10 7.87
N THR A 109 5.57 -15.84 7.57
CA THR A 109 6.93 -15.32 7.73
C THR A 109 7.41 -15.49 9.17
N VAL A 110 6.60 -15.07 10.16
CA VAL A 110 6.95 -15.22 11.58
C VAL A 110 7.11 -16.69 11.96
N LEU A 111 6.22 -17.56 11.47
CA LEU A 111 6.24 -18.99 11.79
C LEU A 111 7.50 -19.66 11.25
N ALA A 112 7.79 -19.51 9.95
CA ALA A 112 8.94 -20.11 9.29
C ALA A 112 10.26 -19.66 9.94
N VAL A 113 10.41 -18.35 10.16
CA VAL A 113 11.63 -17.80 10.79
C VAL A 113 11.77 -18.29 12.22
N SER A 114 10.68 -18.34 12.99
CA SER A 114 10.71 -18.78 14.39
C SER A 114 10.94 -20.29 14.55
N SER A 115 10.55 -21.11 13.57
CA SER A 115 10.83 -22.55 13.54
C SER A 115 12.23 -22.88 13.01
N GLY A 116 12.95 -21.89 12.45
CA GLY A 116 14.25 -22.07 11.82
C GLY A 116 14.15 -22.70 10.43
N GLU A 117 12.98 -22.65 9.81
CA GLU A 117 12.77 -23.05 8.42
C GLU A 117 13.40 -22.01 7.48
N GLN A 118 13.98 -22.50 6.38
CA GLN A 118 14.59 -21.63 5.37
C GLN A 118 13.50 -20.79 4.71
N LEU A 119 13.69 -19.47 4.73
CA LEU A 119 12.92 -18.51 3.96
C LEU A 119 13.88 -17.40 3.52
N ASP A 120 13.99 -17.16 2.22
CA ASP A 120 14.99 -16.26 1.67
C ASP A 120 14.39 -14.91 1.24
N LEU A 121 13.13 -14.92 0.78
CA LEU A 121 12.38 -13.71 0.43
C LEU A 121 10.97 -13.78 1.02
N CYS A 122 10.61 -12.79 1.84
CA CYS A 122 9.27 -12.63 2.40
C CYS A 122 8.63 -11.30 1.98
N LEU A 123 7.30 -11.26 1.98
CA LEU A 123 6.54 -10.11 1.50
C LEU A 123 5.71 -9.47 2.61
N SER A 124 5.89 -8.16 2.79
CA SER A 124 5.01 -7.32 3.59
C SER A 124 4.08 -6.52 2.69
N VAL A 125 2.76 -6.69 2.86
CA VAL A 125 1.74 -5.89 2.14
C VAL A 125 0.84 -5.16 3.11
N GLY A 126 0.82 -3.83 3.03
CA GLY A 126 0.00 -2.95 3.87
C GLY A 126 0.44 -2.84 5.34
N THR A 127 1.49 -3.55 5.74
CA THR A 127 1.98 -3.60 7.13
C THR A 127 3.29 -2.86 7.36
N GLY A 128 4.04 -2.55 6.29
CA GLY A 128 5.44 -2.15 6.40
C GLY A 128 6.31 -3.26 7.01
N VAL A 129 7.56 -2.92 7.39
CA VAL A 129 8.55 -3.86 7.94
C VAL A 129 8.75 -3.76 9.46
N GLY A 130 8.19 -2.72 10.12
CA GLY A 130 8.55 -2.37 11.49
C GLY A 130 8.42 -3.50 12.52
N SER A 131 7.33 -4.27 12.47
CA SER A 131 7.13 -5.42 13.38
C SER A 131 8.13 -6.55 13.14
N LEU A 132 8.58 -6.76 11.90
CA LEU A 132 9.59 -7.77 11.58
C LEU A 132 10.97 -7.33 12.07
N VAL A 133 11.27 -6.03 11.98
CA VAL A 133 12.52 -5.45 12.49
C VAL A 133 12.56 -5.51 14.02
N SER A 134 11.52 -5.08 14.72
CA SER A 134 11.53 -5.03 16.19
C SER A 134 11.58 -6.40 16.85
N THR A 135 11.09 -7.44 16.15
CA THR A 135 11.20 -8.84 16.56
C THR A 135 12.47 -9.53 16.05
N GLY A 136 13.28 -8.85 15.24
CA GLY A 136 14.57 -9.34 14.75
C GLY A 136 14.45 -10.47 13.73
N LEU A 137 13.40 -10.48 12.90
CA LEU A 137 13.10 -11.57 11.96
C LEU A 137 13.68 -11.36 10.55
N ILE A 138 14.12 -10.15 10.22
CA ILE A 138 14.67 -9.79 8.89
C ILE A 138 16.02 -9.09 9.00
N GLU A 139 16.84 -9.28 7.98
CA GLU A 139 18.20 -8.74 7.87
C GLU A 139 18.19 -7.27 7.42
N PRO A 140 19.13 -6.44 7.91
CA PRO A 140 19.43 -5.15 7.28
C PRO A 140 20.10 -5.37 5.91
N LEU A 141 19.78 -4.53 4.94
CA LEU A 141 20.14 -4.71 3.53
C LEU A 141 21.19 -3.70 3.03
N ASP A 142 21.56 -2.71 3.85
CA ASP A 142 22.47 -1.62 3.45
C ASP A 142 23.80 -2.15 2.87
N ASP A 143 24.36 -3.21 3.45
CA ASP A 143 25.64 -3.80 3.02
C ASP A 143 25.52 -4.70 1.77
N ILE A 144 24.31 -5.01 1.31
CA ILE A 144 24.04 -5.94 0.21
C ILE A 144 23.49 -5.22 -1.02
N ILE A 145 22.56 -4.27 -0.81
CA ILE A 145 21.76 -3.68 -1.88
C ILE A 145 22.61 -2.93 -2.92
N ASP A 146 23.66 -2.22 -2.49
CA ASP A 146 24.52 -1.45 -3.39
C ASP A 146 25.28 -2.33 -4.39
N ALA A 147 25.60 -3.57 -4.00
CA ALA A 147 26.36 -4.50 -4.84
C ALA A 147 25.46 -5.46 -5.65
N HIS A 148 24.28 -5.79 -5.14
CA HIS A 148 23.44 -6.88 -5.66
C HIS A 148 22.04 -6.42 -6.11
N GLY A 149 21.66 -5.17 -5.86
CA GLY A 149 20.31 -4.63 -6.07
C GLY A 149 20.23 -3.40 -6.98
N ALA A 150 21.16 -3.24 -7.92
CA ALA A 150 21.27 -2.03 -8.75
C ALA A 150 19.98 -1.69 -9.52
N SER A 151 19.30 -2.68 -10.09
CA SER A 151 18.05 -2.50 -10.83
C SER A 151 16.89 -2.15 -9.90
N ILE A 152 16.85 -2.72 -8.70
CA ILE A 152 15.90 -2.31 -7.65
C ILE A 152 16.09 -0.82 -7.31
N LEU A 153 17.33 -0.41 -7.02
CA LEU A 153 17.66 0.98 -6.69
C LEU A 153 17.26 1.95 -7.81
N GLU A 154 17.59 1.59 -9.07
CA GLU A 154 17.27 2.40 -10.25
C GLU A 154 15.75 2.54 -10.46
N LYS A 155 15.02 1.42 -10.49
CA LYS A 155 13.59 1.41 -10.84
C LYS A 155 12.71 1.94 -9.72
N CYS A 156 13.08 1.71 -8.47
CA CYS A 156 12.28 2.14 -7.33
C CYS A 156 12.52 3.60 -6.97
N GLY A 157 13.73 4.13 -7.14
CA GLY A 157 14.03 5.54 -6.91
C GLY A 157 13.57 6.02 -5.53
N SER A 158 12.70 7.02 -5.49
CA SER A 158 12.13 7.55 -4.23
C SER A 158 11.35 6.50 -3.44
N ALA A 159 10.82 5.45 -4.07
CA ALA A 159 10.13 4.39 -3.36
C ALA A 159 11.03 3.60 -2.40
N MET A 160 12.35 3.56 -2.63
CA MET A 160 13.30 2.93 -1.69
C MET A 160 13.19 3.48 -0.27
N SER A 161 12.72 4.72 -0.16
CA SER A 161 12.48 5.37 1.12
C SER A 161 11.45 4.62 1.99
N GLY A 162 10.53 3.86 1.40
CA GLY A 162 9.57 3.05 2.16
C GLY A 162 10.20 1.85 2.86
N GLY A 163 11.38 1.42 2.43
CA GLY A 163 12.09 0.26 2.99
C GLY A 163 12.87 0.54 4.27
N TYR A 164 13.00 1.80 4.67
CA TYR A 164 13.82 2.19 5.82
C TYR A 164 13.07 2.09 7.14
N TYR A 165 13.74 1.53 8.14
CA TYR A 165 13.28 1.50 9.53
C TYR A 165 14.49 1.71 10.45
N ASP A 166 14.37 2.62 11.41
CA ASP A 166 15.45 3.00 12.34
C ASP A 166 16.80 3.30 11.63
N GLY A 167 16.73 4.01 10.50
CA GLY A 167 17.91 4.46 9.74
C GLY A 167 18.61 3.40 8.89
N LYS A 168 18.08 2.18 8.81
CA LYS A 168 18.61 1.09 7.97
C LYS A 168 17.58 0.60 6.97
N LEU A 169 18.04 0.09 5.83
CA LEU A 169 17.17 -0.50 4.82
C LEU A 169 16.81 -1.94 5.21
N TYR A 170 15.52 -2.25 5.28
CA TYR A 170 15.01 -3.59 5.60
C TYR A 170 14.07 -4.16 4.54
N GLY A 171 13.50 -3.30 3.69
CA GLY A 171 12.56 -3.69 2.65
C GLY A 171 12.93 -3.15 1.28
N MET A 172 12.69 -3.93 0.24
CA MET A 172 12.84 -3.57 -1.17
C MET A 172 11.44 -3.43 -1.79
N PRO A 173 11.02 -2.22 -2.18
CA PRO A 173 9.68 -1.99 -2.71
C PRO A 173 9.56 -2.49 -4.15
N ASN A 174 8.33 -2.70 -4.62
CA ASN A 174 8.08 -2.79 -6.05
C ASN A 174 8.15 -1.40 -6.71
N ALA A 175 8.57 -1.33 -7.97
CA ALA A 175 8.59 -0.08 -8.72
C ALA A 175 7.19 0.22 -9.29
N TYR A 176 6.67 1.41 -9.00
CA TYR A 176 5.36 1.87 -9.46
C TYR A 176 5.29 3.41 -9.46
N ILE A 177 4.07 3.98 -9.41
CA ILE A 177 3.83 5.42 -9.39
C ILE A 177 4.59 6.09 -8.24
N GLN A 178 5.38 7.12 -8.57
CA GLN A 178 6.27 7.82 -7.64
C GLN A 178 5.60 9.00 -6.92
N GLY A 179 4.37 9.35 -7.28
CA GLY A 179 3.60 10.38 -6.60
C GLY A 179 2.16 10.41 -7.09
N GLU A 180 1.32 11.23 -6.48
CA GLU A 180 -0.11 11.28 -6.79
C GLU A 180 -0.55 12.72 -7.01
N SER A 181 -1.52 12.89 -7.91
CA SER A 181 -2.31 14.12 -8.02
C SER A 181 -3.75 13.80 -7.62
N TYR A 182 -4.50 14.82 -7.21
CA TYR A 182 -5.88 14.62 -6.76
C TYR A 182 -6.84 15.63 -7.36
N GLY A 183 -8.07 15.20 -7.56
CA GLY A 183 -9.13 16.01 -8.15
C GLY A 183 -10.51 15.42 -7.96
N TYR A 184 -11.48 16.03 -8.64
CA TYR A 184 -12.85 15.57 -8.67
C TYR A 184 -13.14 14.83 -9.97
N ILE A 185 -13.45 13.54 -9.85
CA ILE A 185 -13.86 12.66 -10.95
C ILE A 185 -15.36 12.87 -11.17
N VAL A 186 -15.73 13.24 -12.38
CA VAL A 186 -17.07 13.72 -12.72
C VAL A 186 -17.60 13.02 -13.97
N ARG A 187 -18.90 12.73 -14.02
CA ARG A 187 -19.51 12.18 -15.23
C ARG A 187 -19.56 13.20 -16.37
N GLN A 188 -19.02 12.81 -17.52
CA GLN A 188 -18.92 13.66 -18.70
C GLN A 188 -20.31 14.01 -19.27
N ASP A 189 -21.25 13.06 -19.27
CA ASP A 189 -22.59 13.26 -19.83
C ASP A 189 -23.38 14.39 -19.13
N LEU A 190 -23.16 14.58 -17.83
CA LEU A 190 -23.75 15.67 -17.06
C LEU A 190 -23.06 17.00 -17.33
N LEU A 191 -21.74 17.02 -17.50
CA LEU A 191 -21.03 18.22 -17.93
C LEU A 191 -21.56 18.71 -19.28
N ASP A 192 -21.71 17.81 -20.25
CA ASP A 192 -22.24 18.10 -21.58
C ASP A 192 -23.69 18.62 -21.51
N LYS A 193 -24.54 17.96 -20.71
CA LYS A 193 -25.94 18.36 -20.52
C LYS A 193 -26.08 19.79 -20.02
N TYR A 194 -25.18 20.24 -19.15
CA TYR A 194 -25.19 21.59 -18.58
C TYR A 194 -24.24 22.57 -19.28
N GLY A 195 -23.60 22.16 -20.38
CA GLY A 195 -22.70 23.01 -21.16
C GLY A 195 -21.44 23.44 -20.40
N ILE A 196 -20.94 22.56 -19.53
CA ILE A 196 -19.75 22.80 -18.70
C ILE A 196 -18.54 22.19 -19.39
N SER A 197 -17.59 23.02 -19.81
CA SER A 197 -16.35 22.55 -20.42
C SER A 197 -15.24 22.39 -19.36
N VAL A 198 -14.49 21.30 -19.46
CA VAL A 198 -13.30 21.03 -18.64
C VAL A 198 -12.06 21.46 -19.39
N ASP A 199 -11.17 22.19 -18.71
CA ASP A 199 -9.83 22.53 -19.18
C ASP A 199 -8.84 21.61 -18.47
N GLU A 200 -8.26 20.67 -19.21
CA GLU A 200 -7.34 19.66 -18.70
C GLU A 200 -6.03 20.27 -18.14
N ASN A 201 -5.72 21.53 -18.49
CA ASN A 201 -4.53 22.24 -18.02
C ASN A 201 -4.80 23.13 -16.80
N LYS A 202 -6.06 23.21 -16.36
CA LYS A 202 -6.48 24.05 -15.25
C LYS A 202 -6.58 23.27 -13.94
N PHE A 203 -6.13 23.89 -12.86
CA PHE A 203 -6.50 23.51 -11.49
C PHE A 203 -7.76 24.27 -11.05
N TYR A 204 -8.71 23.52 -10.53
CA TYR A 204 -10.02 23.99 -10.08
C TYR A 204 -10.01 24.17 -8.57
N THR A 205 -10.58 25.27 -8.11
CA THR A 205 -10.84 25.49 -6.68
C THR A 205 -12.10 24.73 -6.24
N LEU A 206 -12.20 24.40 -4.95
CA LEU A 206 -13.42 23.79 -4.39
C LEU A 206 -14.65 24.69 -4.59
N ASP A 207 -14.49 26.01 -4.59
CA ASP A 207 -15.55 26.98 -4.91
C ASP A 207 -16.03 26.89 -6.37
N GLU A 208 -15.13 26.63 -7.31
CA GLU A 208 -15.48 26.43 -8.73
C GLU A 208 -16.21 25.11 -8.93
N ILE A 209 -15.77 24.06 -8.23
CA ILE A 209 -16.46 22.75 -8.21
C ILE A 209 -17.85 22.89 -7.57
N GLU A 210 -17.99 23.65 -6.49
CA GLU A 210 -19.29 23.90 -5.88
C GLU A 210 -20.27 24.61 -6.82
N LYS A 211 -19.79 25.55 -7.67
CA LYS A 211 -20.65 26.18 -8.69
C LYS A 211 -21.17 25.17 -9.72
N ILE A 212 -20.36 24.16 -10.05
CA ILE A 212 -20.80 23.03 -10.89
C ILE A 212 -21.86 22.23 -10.14
N PHE A 213 -21.65 21.92 -8.85
CA PHE A 213 -22.63 21.21 -8.02
C PHE A 213 -23.97 21.95 -7.98
N ALA A 214 -23.95 23.27 -7.76
CA ALA A 214 -25.16 24.09 -7.76
C ALA A 214 -25.92 24.01 -9.10
N THR A 215 -25.20 24.06 -10.22
CA THR A 215 -25.78 23.99 -11.58
C THR A 215 -26.43 22.62 -11.82
N VAL A 216 -25.70 21.54 -11.56
CA VAL A 216 -26.19 20.18 -11.78
C VAL A 216 -27.35 19.86 -10.84
N LYS A 217 -27.22 20.15 -9.54
CA LYS A 217 -28.28 19.90 -8.54
C LYS A 217 -29.57 20.62 -8.89
N ALA A 218 -29.48 21.88 -9.34
CA ALA A 218 -30.65 22.65 -9.75
C ALA A 218 -31.39 22.02 -10.93
N GLY A 219 -30.67 21.36 -11.84
CA GLY A 219 -31.25 20.72 -13.01
C GLY A 219 -31.70 19.26 -12.80
N GLU A 220 -30.98 18.46 -12.01
CA GLU A 220 -31.31 17.05 -11.75
C GLU A 220 -32.30 16.87 -10.58
N GLY A 221 -32.35 17.84 -9.67
CA GLY A 221 -33.32 17.90 -8.58
C GLY A 221 -32.90 17.19 -7.29
N ASN A 222 -33.87 17.00 -6.39
CA ASN A 222 -33.59 16.70 -4.98
C ASN A 222 -32.98 15.31 -4.73
N ASN A 223 -33.28 14.33 -5.57
CA ASN A 223 -32.81 12.94 -5.42
C ASN A 223 -31.44 12.68 -6.06
N PHE A 224 -30.84 13.72 -6.66
CA PHE A 224 -29.53 13.64 -7.30
C PHE A 224 -28.46 14.26 -6.41
N PHE A 225 -27.33 13.60 -6.22
CA PHE A 225 -26.25 14.05 -5.33
C PHE A 225 -25.00 14.40 -6.12
N CYS A 226 -24.26 15.40 -5.65
CA CYS A 226 -23.07 15.88 -6.34
C CYS A 226 -21.80 15.20 -5.81
N GLN A 227 -21.78 14.70 -4.58
CA GLN A 227 -20.59 14.12 -3.99
C GLN A 227 -20.90 12.77 -3.36
N ILE A 228 -20.13 11.75 -3.74
CA ILE A 228 -19.99 10.52 -2.97
C ILE A 228 -18.87 10.73 -1.94
N PRO A 229 -19.16 10.95 -0.65
CA PRO A 229 -18.12 11.12 0.36
C PRO A 229 -17.49 9.77 0.74
N GLU A 230 -16.33 9.80 1.40
CA GLU A 230 -15.70 8.59 1.94
C GLU A 230 -16.16 8.31 3.38
N ALA A 231 -17.08 7.36 3.54
CA ALA A 231 -17.64 6.96 4.83
C ALA A 231 -16.75 5.98 5.62
N THR A 232 -15.64 5.52 5.06
CA THR A 232 -14.75 4.51 5.68
C THR A 232 -13.30 4.96 5.78
N SER A 233 -12.99 6.15 5.27
CA SER A 233 -11.64 6.71 5.22
C SER A 233 -11.46 7.79 6.27
N GLU A 234 -10.22 7.93 6.74
CA GLU A 234 -9.81 9.01 7.65
C GLU A 234 -9.26 10.23 6.89
N GLU A 235 -9.21 10.18 5.56
CA GLU A 235 -8.56 11.19 4.73
C GLU A 235 -9.52 12.35 4.36
N PRO A 236 -9.12 13.62 4.54
CA PRO A 236 -9.92 14.78 4.10
C PRO A 236 -10.10 14.85 2.57
N LEU A 237 -11.33 14.66 2.08
CA LEU A 237 -11.67 14.58 0.65
C LEU A 237 -10.71 13.67 -0.15
N SER A 238 -10.35 12.49 0.35
CA SER A 238 -9.45 11.60 -0.40
C SER A 238 -8.11 12.29 -0.74
N ARG A 239 -7.57 13.09 0.19
CA ARG A 239 -6.38 13.97 0.05
C ARG A 239 -6.56 15.21 -0.82
N VAL A 240 -7.75 15.51 -1.31
CA VAL A 240 -8.00 16.69 -2.15
C VAL A 240 -8.07 17.98 -1.35
N ALA A 241 -8.39 17.92 -0.05
CA ALA A 241 -8.56 19.14 0.75
C ALA A 241 -7.27 19.96 0.85
N PHE A 242 -6.13 19.28 0.97
CA PHE A 242 -4.79 19.87 1.04
C PHE A 242 -3.71 18.78 0.96
N GLU A 243 -2.48 19.18 0.65
CA GLU A 243 -1.31 18.30 0.50
C GLU A 243 -0.64 18.03 1.85
N TYR A 244 -0.33 16.76 2.14
CA TYR A 244 0.32 16.37 3.40
C TYR A 244 1.10 15.06 3.31
N ASP A 245 1.96 14.84 4.30
CA ASP A 245 2.62 13.55 4.55
C ASP A 245 2.25 13.04 5.95
N LYS A 246 1.85 11.76 6.04
CA LYS A 246 1.52 11.05 7.29
C LYS A 246 2.73 10.33 7.91
N LEU A 247 3.91 10.48 7.31
CA LEU A 247 5.18 10.04 7.87
C LEU A 247 5.24 8.52 8.13
N GLY A 248 4.66 7.75 7.21
CA GLY A 248 4.63 6.28 7.32
C GLY A 248 3.68 5.73 8.39
N ALA A 249 2.76 6.54 8.91
CA ALA A 249 1.79 6.12 9.91
C ALA A 249 0.36 6.61 9.56
N THR A 250 -0.53 6.67 10.56
CA THR A 250 -1.90 7.17 10.37
C THR A 250 -2.04 8.62 10.81
N SER A 251 -3.24 9.15 10.60
CA SER A 251 -3.70 10.45 11.07
C SER A 251 -3.63 10.65 12.60
N ALA A 252 -3.43 9.57 13.36
CA ALA A 252 -3.18 9.62 14.80
C ALA A 252 -1.82 10.19 15.20
N SER A 253 -0.88 10.35 14.26
CA SER A 253 0.51 10.74 14.52
C SER A 253 0.90 12.15 14.07
N GLY A 254 -0.05 12.93 13.56
CA GLY A 254 0.18 14.26 12.99
C GLY A 254 0.78 14.22 11.58
N PHE A 255 0.77 15.38 10.90
CA PHE A 255 1.15 15.51 9.48
C PHE A 255 2.24 16.56 9.26
N LEU A 256 3.04 16.37 8.21
CA LEU A 256 3.69 17.50 7.55
C LEU A 256 2.68 18.15 6.61
N MET A 257 2.37 19.43 6.83
CA MET A 257 1.46 20.21 5.99
C MET A 257 2.21 20.71 4.75
N LEU A 258 2.25 19.90 3.69
CA LEU A 258 3.03 20.15 2.47
C LEU A 258 2.44 21.28 1.62
N ASN A 259 1.14 21.55 1.76
CA ASN A 259 0.46 22.67 1.10
C ASN A 259 1.01 24.05 1.52
N LYS A 260 1.72 24.12 2.66
CA LYS A 260 2.37 25.34 3.15
C LYS A 260 3.78 25.48 2.60
N ASP A 261 4.59 24.44 2.78
CA ASP A 261 5.99 24.40 2.35
C ASP A 261 6.49 22.95 2.31
N PHE A 262 7.01 22.53 1.16
CA PHE A 262 7.67 21.23 0.94
C PHE A 262 9.05 21.10 1.62
N LYS A 263 9.44 22.07 2.45
CA LYS A 263 10.64 22.01 3.29
C LYS A 263 10.32 21.97 4.79
N ASN A 264 9.05 22.10 5.16
CA ASN A 264 8.64 22.11 6.55
C ASN A 264 8.81 20.71 7.17
N MET A 265 9.57 20.63 8.27
CA MET A 265 9.80 19.41 9.05
C MET A 265 9.07 19.43 10.40
N THR A 266 8.19 20.41 10.62
CA THR A 266 7.36 20.49 11.83
C THR A 266 6.04 19.74 11.64
N ILE A 267 5.85 18.70 12.46
CA ILE A 267 4.65 17.88 12.50
C ILE A 267 3.53 18.67 13.17
N SER A 268 2.40 18.77 12.49
CA SER A 268 1.21 19.48 12.95
C SER A 268 0.11 18.50 13.36
N ASN A 269 -0.62 18.84 14.42
CA ASN A 269 -1.92 18.24 14.67
C ASN A 269 -2.90 18.77 13.61
N VAL A 270 -3.15 17.99 12.55
CA VAL A 270 -4.01 18.40 11.43
C VAL A 270 -5.38 18.89 11.90
N TYR A 271 -5.93 18.27 12.94
CA TYR A 271 -7.27 18.56 13.44
C TYR A 271 -7.38 19.92 14.11
N GLU A 272 -6.26 20.56 14.45
CA GLU A 272 -6.19 21.92 15.01
C GLU A 272 -5.87 23.00 13.96
N THR A 273 -5.68 22.61 12.69
CA THR A 273 -5.36 23.55 11.61
C THR A 273 -6.59 24.29 11.08
N GLU A 274 -6.37 25.48 10.52
CA GLU A 274 -7.40 26.23 9.79
C GLU A 274 -7.87 25.45 8.56
N GLU A 275 -6.97 24.71 7.90
CA GLU A 275 -7.30 23.86 6.75
C GLU A 275 -8.32 22.78 7.09
N TYR A 276 -8.16 22.09 8.22
CA TYR A 276 -9.10 21.05 8.63
C TYR A 276 -10.44 21.63 9.10
N GLU A 277 -10.44 22.79 9.77
CA GLU A 277 -11.67 23.48 10.14
C GLU A 277 -12.46 23.94 8.90
N ALA A 278 -11.78 24.51 7.90
CA ALA A 278 -12.39 24.88 6.63
C ALA A 278 -12.97 23.64 5.90
N TYR A 279 -12.22 22.53 5.89
CA TYR A 279 -12.68 21.27 5.34
C TYR A 279 -13.96 20.76 6.02
N ALA A 280 -13.99 20.68 7.36
CA ALA A 280 -15.14 20.21 8.10
C ALA A 280 -16.39 21.07 7.84
N ASN A 281 -16.22 22.40 7.78
CA ASN A 281 -17.30 23.33 7.45
C ASN A 281 -17.82 23.12 6.03
N LEU A 282 -16.93 22.94 5.05
CA LEU A 282 -17.32 22.67 3.67
C LEU A 282 -18.17 21.41 3.53
N MET A 283 -17.76 20.30 4.16
CA MET A 283 -18.52 19.05 4.09
C MET A 283 -19.90 19.18 4.73
N TYR A 284 -19.97 19.85 5.88
CA TYR A 284 -21.25 20.13 6.53
C TYR A 284 -22.16 21.00 5.64
N GLU A 285 -21.63 22.07 5.04
CA GLU A 285 -22.37 22.91 4.12
C GLU A 285 -22.89 22.16 2.89
N TRP A 286 -22.04 21.33 2.26
CA TRP A 286 -22.44 20.50 1.12
C TRP A 286 -23.53 19.50 1.48
N ALA A 287 -23.48 18.91 2.68
CA ALA A 287 -24.56 18.07 3.18
C ALA A 287 -25.86 18.88 3.38
N GLN A 288 -25.80 20.09 3.95
CA GLN A 288 -26.99 20.94 4.12
C GLN A 288 -27.59 21.41 2.77
N LYS A 289 -26.74 21.65 1.77
CA LYS A 289 -27.15 21.98 0.38
C LYS A 289 -27.69 20.75 -0.38
N GLY A 290 -27.61 19.56 0.21
CA GLY A 290 -28.08 18.30 -0.38
C GLY A 290 -27.20 17.79 -1.51
N TYR A 291 -25.93 18.21 -1.56
CA TYR A 291 -24.93 17.68 -2.50
C TYR A 291 -24.44 16.30 -2.06
N ILE A 292 -24.51 16.00 -0.77
CA ILE A 292 -24.18 14.70 -0.20
C ILE A 292 -25.48 14.00 0.23
N SER A 293 -25.57 12.68 0.03
CA SER A 293 -26.73 11.92 0.48
C SER A 293 -26.86 11.90 2.00
N LYS A 294 -28.10 11.91 2.50
CA LYS A 294 -28.39 11.93 3.95
C LYS A 294 -27.96 10.65 4.67
N ASP A 295 -27.91 9.54 3.95
CA ASP A 295 -27.51 8.23 4.46
C ASP A 295 -26.01 7.93 4.26
N ALA A 296 -25.25 8.89 3.72
CA ALA A 296 -23.87 8.66 3.29
C ALA A 296 -22.97 8.11 4.41
N ALA A 297 -23.11 8.57 5.64
CA ALA A 297 -22.32 8.08 6.79
C ALA A 297 -22.61 6.63 7.20
N THR A 298 -23.70 6.05 6.69
CA THR A 298 -24.12 4.66 6.98
C THR A 298 -24.17 3.79 5.72
N ASN A 299 -23.94 4.37 4.55
CA ASN A 299 -23.97 3.66 3.28
C ASN A 299 -22.65 2.91 3.09
N THR A 300 -22.74 1.60 2.83
CA THR A 300 -21.58 0.71 2.63
C THR A 300 -21.47 0.22 1.18
N GLU A 301 -22.28 0.76 0.27
CA GLU A 301 -22.18 0.43 -1.15
C GLU A 301 -20.88 0.93 -1.74
N ASP A 302 -20.32 0.14 -2.65
CA ASP A 302 -19.12 0.52 -3.39
C ASP A 302 -19.39 1.79 -4.22
N ARG A 303 -18.38 2.66 -4.29
CA ARG A 303 -18.46 3.94 -5.01
C ARG A 303 -18.85 3.76 -6.48
N ASN A 304 -18.34 2.74 -7.16
CA ASN A 304 -18.61 2.50 -8.57
C ASN A 304 -20.06 1.98 -8.76
N VAL A 305 -20.61 1.26 -7.78
CA VAL A 305 -22.04 0.91 -7.74
C VAL A 305 -22.90 2.17 -7.61
N LEU A 306 -22.53 3.10 -6.72
CA LEU A 306 -23.24 4.37 -6.53
C LEU A 306 -23.25 5.23 -7.80
N ILE A 307 -22.10 5.38 -8.48
CA ILE A 307 -22.01 6.07 -9.78
C ILE A 307 -22.89 5.38 -10.83
N SER A 308 -22.81 4.05 -10.92
CA SER A 308 -23.62 3.25 -11.86
C SER A 308 -25.13 3.42 -11.65
N GLY A 309 -25.55 3.67 -10.41
CA GLY A 309 -26.93 3.98 -10.05
C GLY A 309 -27.50 5.27 -10.65
N GLY A 310 -26.66 6.12 -11.24
CA GLY A 310 -27.08 7.27 -12.06
C GLY A 310 -27.51 8.53 -11.29
N ASN A 311 -27.67 8.43 -9.96
CA ASN A 311 -28.09 9.54 -9.09
C ASN A 311 -26.93 10.35 -8.50
N TYR A 312 -25.70 10.12 -8.97
CA TYR A 312 -24.49 10.81 -8.52
C TYR A 312 -23.75 11.48 -9.67
N LEU A 313 -23.18 12.65 -9.39
CA LEU A 313 -22.31 13.38 -10.32
C LEU A 313 -20.89 12.83 -10.36
N GLY A 314 -20.34 12.48 -9.19
CA GLY A 314 -18.91 12.22 -9.08
C GLY A 314 -18.41 12.11 -7.64
N TYR A 315 -17.09 12.06 -7.51
CA TYR A 315 -16.37 11.86 -6.26
C TYR A 315 -14.98 12.50 -6.29
N PHE A 316 -14.38 12.72 -5.12
CA PHE A 316 -12.99 13.17 -5.01
C PHE A 316 -12.07 11.95 -4.94
N GLY A 317 -10.89 12.03 -5.55
CA GLY A 317 -9.92 10.94 -5.56
C GLY A 317 -8.69 11.25 -6.39
N TRP A 318 -7.95 10.21 -6.76
CA TRP A 318 -6.77 10.34 -7.61
C TRP A 318 -7.13 10.96 -8.97
N SER A 319 -6.36 11.96 -9.38
CA SER A 319 -6.37 12.52 -10.74
C SER A 319 -5.13 12.13 -11.55
N THR A 320 -4.26 11.29 -10.98
CA THR A 320 -3.09 10.75 -11.67
C THR A 320 -3.53 10.13 -13.00
N PRO A 321 -2.75 10.25 -14.09
CA PRO A 321 -3.14 9.67 -15.36
C PRO A 321 -3.54 8.21 -15.23
N GLY A 322 -4.68 7.89 -15.83
CA GLY A 322 -5.30 6.58 -15.76
C GLY A 322 -6.22 6.31 -14.56
N ALA A 323 -6.41 7.27 -13.67
CA ALA A 323 -7.29 7.12 -12.50
C ALA A 323 -8.77 6.89 -12.83
N ILE A 324 -9.23 7.25 -14.04
CA ILE A 324 -10.63 7.07 -14.46
C ILE A 324 -10.89 5.79 -15.24
N TRP A 325 -9.89 5.21 -15.91
CA TRP A 325 -10.11 4.10 -16.86
C TRP A 325 -10.78 2.88 -16.24
N ASP A 326 -10.35 2.50 -15.02
CA ASP A 326 -10.92 1.35 -14.34
C ASP A 326 -12.37 1.64 -13.90
N THR A 327 -12.67 2.89 -13.52
CA THR A 327 -14.03 3.32 -13.19
C THR A 327 -14.92 3.39 -14.43
N GLU A 328 -14.44 3.91 -15.56
CA GLU A 328 -15.17 3.95 -16.83
C GLU A 328 -15.52 2.52 -17.28
N ALA A 329 -14.55 1.60 -17.22
CA ALA A 329 -14.76 0.20 -17.58
C ALA A 329 -15.80 -0.50 -16.69
N GLN A 330 -15.82 -0.19 -15.38
CA GLN A 330 -16.75 -0.81 -14.43
C GLN A 330 -18.15 -0.20 -14.47
N THR A 331 -18.26 1.12 -14.67
CA THR A 331 -19.53 1.85 -14.59
C THR A 331 -20.21 2.05 -15.95
N GLY A 332 -19.45 1.98 -17.05
CA GLY A 332 -19.94 2.25 -18.40
C GLY A 332 -20.22 3.73 -18.69
N TYR A 333 -19.86 4.64 -17.78
CA TYR A 333 -19.91 6.08 -18.02
C TYR A 333 -18.56 6.62 -18.45
N ASP A 334 -18.58 7.56 -19.41
CA ASP A 334 -17.42 8.41 -19.69
C ASP A 334 -17.22 9.41 -18.54
N LEU A 335 -15.97 9.59 -18.12
CA LEU A 335 -15.60 10.45 -16.99
C LEU A 335 -14.62 11.54 -17.40
N ALA A 336 -14.65 12.64 -16.67
CA ALA A 336 -13.65 13.69 -16.72
C ALA A 336 -13.08 13.95 -15.33
N ILE A 337 -11.97 14.70 -15.30
CA ILE A 337 -11.24 15.04 -14.08
C ILE A 337 -11.14 16.55 -13.97
N LEU A 338 -11.69 17.12 -12.88
CA LEU A 338 -11.38 18.48 -12.45
C LEU A 338 -10.17 18.42 -11.50
N LYS A 339 -8.97 18.72 -12.00
CA LYS A 339 -7.73 18.68 -11.21
C LYS A 339 -7.79 19.71 -10.08
N VAL A 340 -7.35 19.35 -8.87
CA VAL A 340 -7.35 20.26 -7.71
C VAL A 340 -5.95 20.39 -7.11
N ILE A 341 -5.27 19.27 -6.92
CA ILE A 341 -3.91 19.18 -6.39
C ILE A 341 -2.99 18.58 -7.45
N ASP A 342 -1.86 19.24 -7.69
CA ASP A 342 -0.83 18.78 -8.62
C ASP A 342 -0.05 17.58 -8.05
N GLY A 343 0.72 16.90 -8.90
CA GLY A 343 1.55 15.77 -8.50
C GLY A 343 2.50 16.11 -7.34
N TYR A 344 2.50 15.28 -6.30
CA TYR A 344 3.51 15.29 -5.24
C TYR A 344 3.81 13.90 -4.70
N THR A 345 4.94 13.76 -4.03
CA THR A 345 5.39 12.49 -3.43
C THR A 345 5.40 12.59 -1.91
N ALA A 346 4.66 11.70 -1.23
CA ALA A 346 4.67 11.51 0.21
C ALA A 346 5.06 10.07 0.56
N GLY A 347 5.69 9.87 1.73
CA GLY A 347 6.42 8.63 2.04
C GLY A 347 5.52 7.42 2.36
N ASP A 348 4.30 7.66 2.81
CA ASP A 348 3.40 6.61 3.32
C ASP A 348 2.98 5.59 2.26
N ARG A 349 2.97 5.98 0.98
CA ARG A 349 2.69 5.07 -0.14
C ARG A 349 3.75 3.97 -0.28
N PHE A 350 5.00 4.29 0.00
CA PHE A 350 6.13 3.43 -0.33
C PHE A 350 6.32 2.24 0.62
N GLN A 351 5.57 2.21 1.72
CA GLN A 351 5.62 1.13 2.71
C GLN A 351 4.61 0.02 2.45
N SER A 352 3.81 0.17 1.38
CA SER A 352 2.67 -0.71 1.11
C SER A 352 3.05 -2.08 0.58
N ILE A 353 4.18 -2.22 -0.12
CA ILE A 353 4.64 -3.49 -0.68
C ILE A 353 6.16 -3.51 -0.52
N LEU A 354 6.67 -4.39 0.34
CA LEU A 354 8.10 -4.50 0.63
C LEU A 354 8.53 -5.97 0.68
N TRP A 355 9.49 -6.33 -0.16
CA TRP A 355 10.22 -7.59 -0.08
C TRP A 355 11.35 -7.48 0.93
N SER A 356 11.47 -8.43 1.85
CA SER A 356 12.54 -8.45 2.86
C SER A 356 13.29 -9.78 2.83
N VAL A 357 14.50 -9.80 3.38
CA VAL A 357 15.31 -11.03 3.52
C VAL A 357 15.23 -11.48 4.98
N PRO A 358 14.61 -12.63 5.28
CA PRO A 358 14.59 -13.16 6.64
C PRO A 358 15.96 -13.59 7.15
N ILE A 359 16.15 -13.61 8.47
CA ILE A 359 17.39 -14.08 9.11
C ILE A 359 17.67 -15.57 8.90
N THR A 360 16.68 -16.33 8.41
CA THR A 360 16.83 -17.74 8.04
C THR A 360 17.26 -17.95 6.60
N SER A 361 17.50 -16.87 5.84
CA SER A 361 18.06 -16.97 4.49
C SER A 361 19.43 -17.62 4.53
N VAL A 362 19.63 -18.63 3.68
CA VAL A 362 20.92 -19.33 3.58
C VAL A 362 21.95 -18.52 2.80
N ASN A 363 21.49 -17.60 1.95
CA ASN A 363 22.34 -16.71 1.17
C ASN A 363 21.62 -15.38 0.86
N PRO A 364 21.69 -14.39 1.79
CA PRO A 364 21.05 -13.08 1.61
C PRO A 364 21.44 -12.35 0.32
N LYS A 365 22.67 -12.53 -0.16
CA LYS A 365 23.15 -11.91 -1.41
C LYS A 365 22.44 -12.50 -2.62
N LYS A 366 22.34 -13.83 -2.70
CA LYS A 366 21.63 -14.52 -3.78
C LYS A 366 20.12 -14.26 -3.74
N ALA A 367 19.54 -14.09 -2.56
CA ALA A 367 18.15 -13.67 -2.41
C ALA A 367 17.92 -12.26 -3.02
N VAL A 368 18.79 -11.30 -2.71
CA VAL A 368 18.73 -9.95 -3.31
C VAL A 368 19.01 -9.99 -4.81
N GLU A 369 19.95 -10.79 -5.30
CA GLU A 369 20.20 -10.97 -6.75
C GLU A 369 18.97 -11.55 -7.47
N ALA A 370 18.33 -12.58 -6.90
CA ALA A 370 17.13 -13.20 -7.46
C ALA A 370 15.96 -12.21 -7.52
N LEU A 371 15.76 -11.40 -6.47
CA LEU A 371 14.79 -10.33 -6.50
C LEU A 371 15.18 -9.27 -7.53
N ASN A 372 16.44 -8.82 -7.58
CA ASN A 372 16.90 -7.81 -8.52
C ASN A 372 16.70 -8.23 -9.99
N TYR A 373 16.86 -9.52 -10.27
CA TYR A 373 16.66 -10.10 -11.60
C TYR A 373 15.27 -9.78 -12.16
N ILE A 374 14.20 -9.79 -11.35
CA ILE A 374 12.85 -9.45 -11.84
C ILE A 374 12.62 -7.94 -12.05
N TYR A 375 13.50 -7.07 -11.55
CA TYR A 375 13.50 -5.63 -11.83
C TYR A 375 14.31 -5.30 -13.10
N GLU A 376 15.31 -6.13 -13.40
CA GLU A 376 16.15 -6.02 -14.60
C GLU A 376 15.48 -6.66 -15.83
N HIS A 377 14.91 -7.85 -15.65
CA HIS A 377 14.32 -8.67 -16.70
C HIS A 377 12.80 -8.69 -16.56
N LYS A 378 12.14 -7.76 -17.25
CA LYS A 378 10.68 -7.58 -17.18
C LYS A 378 9.92 -8.88 -17.49
N GLU A 379 10.42 -9.73 -18.38
CA GLU A 379 9.81 -11.00 -18.76
C GLU A 379 9.69 -11.96 -17.57
N ALA A 380 10.65 -11.94 -16.63
CA ALA A 380 10.57 -12.74 -15.40
C ALA A 380 9.48 -12.22 -14.45
N ALA A 381 9.34 -10.88 -14.33
CA ALA A 381 8.22 -10.30 -13.59
C ALA A 381 6.87 -10.58 -14.27
N TRP A 382 6.82 -10.55 -15.60
CA TRP A 382 5.61 -10.89 -16.37
C TRP A 382 5.20 -12.33 -16.15
N LEU A 383 6.17 -13.26 -16.14
CA LEU A 383 5.94 -14.66 -15.85
C LEU A 383 5.28 -14.85 -14.47
N LEU A 384 5.81 -14.20 -13.44
CA LEU A 384 5.24 -14.24 -12.09
C LEU A 384 3.84 -13.60 -12.02
N GLN A 385 3.59 -12.55 -12.79
CA GLN A 385 2.35 -11.76 -12.73
C GLN A 385 1.22 -12.31 -13.63
N TYR A 386 1.54 -12.85 -14.81
CA TYR A 386 0.58 -13.22 -15.84
C TYR A 386 0.68 -14.68 -16.30
N GLY A 387 1.76 -15.39 -15.94
CA GLY A 387 2.01 -16.77 -16.38
C GLY A 387 2.80 -16.87 -17.68
N ILE A 388 2.57 -17.96 -18.41
CA ILE A 388 3.30 -18.38 -19.60
C ILE A 388 2.52 -17.97 -20.86
N GLU A 389 3.15 -17.17 -21.73
CA GLU A 389 2.59 -16.81 -23.03
C GLU A 389 2.23 -18.06 -23.86
N GLY A 390 1.06 -18.04 -24.50
CA GLY A 390 0.54 -19.14 -25.32
C GLY A 390 -0.12 -20.27 -24.52
N GLN A 391 0.07 -20.32 -23.20
CA GLN A 391 -0.69 -21.20 -22.30
C GLN A 391 -1.77 -20.41 -21.56
N ASP A 392 -1.41 -19.21 -21.15
CA ASP A 392 -2.11 -18.48 -20.09
C ASP A 392 -2.67 -17.15 -20.59
N TYR A 393 -1.88 -16.45 -21.40
CA TYR A 393 -2.26 -15.25 -22.10
C TYR A 393 -1.70 -15.26 -23.54
N GLU A 394 -2.24 -14.40 -24.38
CA GLU A 394 -1.70 -14.07 -25.70
C GLU A 394 -1.39 -12.57 -25.80
N VAL A 395 -0.34 -12.24 -26.55
CA VAL A 395 -0.04 -10.85 -26.95
C VAL A 395 -0.97 -10.47 -28.11
N LEU A 396 -1.76 -9.42 -27.91
CA LEU A 396 -2.64 -8.87 -28.94
C LEU A 396 -1.94 -7.80 -29.78
N GLU A 397 -1.12 -6.98 -29.13
CA GLU A 397 -0.36 -5.92 -29.76
C GLU A 397 0.94 -5.68 -29.00
N GLN A 398 2.02 -5.40 -29.72
CA GLN A 398 3.29 -4.96 -29.14
C GLN A 398 3.95 -3.95 -30.06
N ASN A 399 4.24 -2.77 -29.53
CA ASN A 399 4.87 -1.68 -30.27
C ASN A 399 5.78 -0.85 -29.31
N GLU A 400 6.25 0.30 -29.77
CA GLU A 400 7.14 1.17 -28.97
C GLU A 400 6.44 1.78 -27.73
N GLU A 401 5.10 1.85 -27.73
CA GLU A 401 4.30 2.39 -26.63
C GLU A 401 4.03 1.37 -25.51
N GLY A 402 4.08 0.07 -25.82
CA GLY A 402 3.89 -1.00 -24.83
C GLY A 402 3.47 -2.35 -25.43
N THR A 403 2.98 -3.21 -24.54
CA THR A 403 2.44 -4.55 -24.86
C THR A 403 1.02 -4.66 -24.33
N LEU A 404 0.08 -5.07 -25.18
CA LEU A 404 -1.29 -5.37 -24.82
C LEU A 404 -1.53 -6.89 -24.87
N ILE A 405 -2.08 -7.45 -23.80
CA ILE A 405 -2.34 -8.88 -23.66
C ILE A 405 -3.80 -9.17 -23.34
N LYS A 406 -4.15 -10.45 -23.46
CA LYS A 406 -5.42 -11.01 -23.02
C LYS A 406 -5.21 -12.40 -22.46
N TYR A 407 -5.87 -12.72 -21.35
CA TYR A 407 -5.90 -14.08 -20.82
C TYR A 407 -6.66 -15.01 -21.78
N LEU A 408 -6.12 -16.22 -21.96
CA LEU A 408 -6.75 -17.27 -22.77
C LEU A 408 -7.94 -17.89 -22.03
N SER A 409 -7.88 -17.94 -20.69
CA SER A 409 -9.00 -18.35 -19.84
C SER A 409 -10.08 -17.27 -19.78
N ALA A 410 -11.34 -17.70 -19.85
CA ALA A 410 -12.49 -16.83 -19.59
C ALA A 410 -12.62 -16.45 -18.11
N ASP A 411 -12.04 -17.24 -17.20
CA ASP A 411 -11.92 -16.95 -15.77
C ASP A 411 -10.45 -17.04 -15.35
N PRO A 412 -9.71 -15.92 -15.43
CA PRO A 412 -8.30 -15.90 -15.05
C PRO A 412 -8.04 -16.29 -13.59
N SER A 413 -9.04 -16.19 -12.69
CA SER A 413 -8.86 -16.55 -11.28
C SER A 413 -8.64 -18.06 -11.06
N THR A 414 -9.00 -18.87 -12.06
CA THR A 414 -8.77 -20.33 -12.07
C THR A 414 -7.38 -20.73 -12.56
N LEU A 415 -6.58 -19.76 -13.02
CA LEU A 415 -5.23 -20.02 -13.50
C LEU A 415 -4.31 -20.37 -12.31
N PRO A 416 -3.35 -21.30 -12.47
CA PRO A 416 -2.51 -21.77 -11.37
C PRO A 416 -1.60 -20.71 -10.75
N TYR A 417 -1.27 -19.66 -11.50
CA TYR A 417 -0.41 -18.56 -11.10
C TYR A 417 -1.16 -17.21 -11.09
N PHE A 418 -2.49 -17.22 -10.95
CA PHE A 418 -3.26 -15.97 -10.92
C PHE A 418 -2.78 -15.04 -9.80
N GLN A 419 -2.21 -13.89 -10.19
CA GLN A 419 -1.62 -12.90 -9.29
C GLN A 419 -2.39 -11.57 -9.36
N PRO A 420 -3.35 -11.31 -8.46
CA PRO A 420 -4.09 -10.05 -8.48
C PRO A 420 -3.40 -8.90 -7.75
N PHE A 421 -2.28 -9.14 -7.06
CA PHE A 421 -1.76 -8.23 -6.03
C PHE A 421 -0.79 -7.17 -6.52
N GLY A 422 -0.16 -7.37 -7.67
CA GLY A 422 0.66 -6.33 -8.27
C GLY A 422 2.00 -6.09 -7.54
N VAL A 423 2.76 -7.13 -7.20
CA VAL A 423 3.88 -7.04 -6.21
C VAL A 423 5.29 -7.22 -6.77
N TYR A 424 5.44 -7.47 -8.08
CA TYR A 424 6.71 -7.90 -8.68
C TYR A 424 7.39 -6.82 -9.55
N GLY A 425 8.67 -6.54 -9.30
CA GLY A 425 9.50 -5.76 -10.22
C GLY A 425 8.97 -4.35 -10.53
N ASP A 426 9.17 -3.91 -11.77
CA ASP A 426 8.64 -2.66 -12.31
C ASP A 426 7.26 -2.85 -12.96
N ARG A 427 6.21 -2.44 -12.23
CA ARG A 427 4.82 -2.55 -12.68
C ARG A 427 4.51 -1.72 -13.91
N LEU A 428 5.21 -0.60 -14.10
CA LEU A 428 5.03 0.24 -15.27
C LEU A 428 5.80 -0.30 -16.49
N ALA A 429 6.49 -1.44 -16.35
CA ALA A 429 7.06 -2.20 -17.46
C ALA A 429 6.20 -3.43 -17.82
N TRP A 430 5.08 -3.65 -17.13
CA TRP A 430 4.18 -4.78 -17.40
C TRP A 430 3.38 -4.60 -18.69
N PRO A 431 2.91 -5.70 -19.31
CA PRO A 431 1.89 -5.63 -20.32
C PRO A 431 0.57 -5.17 -19.69
N LEU A 432 -0.30 -4.62 -20.52
CA LEU A 432 -1.61 -4.15 -20.12
C LEU A 432 -2.70 -5.13 -20.57
N MET A 433 -3.73 -5.28 -19.75
CA MET A 433 -4.89 -6.08 -20.10
C MET A 433 -5.82 -5.30 -21.03
N SER A 434 -6.15 -5.88 -22.18
CA SER A 434 -7.23 -5.36 -23.04
C SER A 434 -8.54 -5.26 -22.24
N PRO A 435 -9.33 -4.16 -22.38
CA PRO A 435 -9.22 -3.11 -23.39
C PRO A 435 -8.45 -1.84 -22.96
N SER A 436 -7.49 -1.94 -22.01
CA SER A 436 -6.72 -0.77 -21.57
C SER A 436 -5.94 -0.12 -22.73
N PRO A 437 -5.74 1.22 -22.74
CA PRO A 437 -4.88 1.88 -23.72
C PRO A 437 -3.44 1.39 -23.63
N ILE A 438 -2.80 1.02 -24.75
CA ILE A 438 -1.46 0.40 -24.75
C ILE A 438 -0.36 1.31 -24.16
N ASN A 439 -0.53 2.63 -24.27
CA ASN A 439 0.40 3.63 -23.74
C ASN A 439 0.14 4.02 -22.27
N LYS A 440 -0.82 3.39 -21.56
CA LYS A 440 -1.19 3.72 -20.17
C LYS A 440 0.01 3.77 -19.23
N ASN A 441 0.88 2.77 -19.29
CA ASN A 441 2.05 2.70 -18.42
C ASN A 441 3.08 3.80 -18.73
N ALA A 442 3.27 4.15 -20.01
CA ALA A 442 4.16 5.23 -20.42
C ALA A 442 3.68 6.59 -19.90
N ILE A 443 2.37 6.87 -19.99
CA ILE A 443 1.77 8.11 -19.48
C ILE A 443 1.96 8.21 -17.95
N ILE A 444 1.73 7.12 -17.21
CA ILE A 444 1.90 7.10 -15.75
C ILE A 444 3.37 7.31 -15.36
N ARG A 445 4.30 6.73 -16.13
CA ARG A 445 5.75 6.92 -15.91
C ARG A 445 6.15 8.36 -16.18
N GLU A 446 5.72 8.93 -17.31
CA GLU A 446 5.97 10.34 -17.64
C GLU A 446 5.44 11.29 -16.55
N PHE A 447 4.24 11.04 -16.02
CA PHE A 447 3.74 11.80 -14.88
C PHE A 447 4.65 11.68 -13.65
N SER A 448 5.05 10.46 -13.30
CA SER A 448 5.92 10.19 -12.14
C SER A 448 7.28 10.88 -12.27
N ASP A 449 7.89 10.80 -13.46
CA ASP A 449 9.21 11.37 -13.76
C ASP A 449 9.19 12.91 -13.81
N ASN A 450 8.03 13.50 -14.12
CA ASN A 450 7.84 14.95 -14.18
C ASN A 450 7.53 15.60 -12.82
N ILE A 451 7.35 14.82 -11.73
CA ILE A 451 7.19 15.40 -10.39
C ILE A 451 8.54 15.99 -9.95
N PRO A 452 8.67 17.32 -9.84
CA PRO A 452 9.95 17.93 -9.51
C PRO A 452 10.33 17.63 -8.05
N ASP A 453 11.63 17.61 -7.74
CA ASP A 453 12.11 17.38 -6.38
C ASP A 453 11.53 18.38 -5.36
N SER A 454 11.16 19.59 -5.79
CA SER A 454 10.47 20.59 -4.96
C SER A 454 9.06 20.20 -4.53
N ARG A 455 8.50 19.13 -5.09
CA ARG A 455 7.18 18.54 -4.80
C ARG A 455 7.31 17.17 -4.12
N LYS A 456 8.49 16.83 -3.61
CA LYS A 456 8.73 15.63 -2.82
C LYS A 456 8.78 16.02 -1.34
N SER A 457 8.11 15.23 -0.50
CA SER A 457 8.16 15.41 0.96
C SER A 457 9.61 15.44 1.45
N PRO A 458 9.97 16.34 2.38
CA PRO A 458 11.32 16.36 2.92
C PRO A 458 11.61 15.13 3.80
N ALA A 459 10.56 14.44 4.25
CA ALA A 459 10.61 13.26 5.10
C ALA A 459 10.53 11.93 4.32
N LEU A 460 10.72 11.92 3.00
CA LEU A 460 10.83 10.64 2.26
C LEU A 460 11.99 9.82 2.85
N GLY A 461 11.67 8.62 3.36
CA GLY A 461 12.64 7.73 4.00
C GLY A 461 12.48 7.62 5.51
N TYR A 462 11.64 8.48 6.08
CA TYR A 462 11.26 8.43 7.46
C TYR A 462 9.97 7.62 7.63
N CYS A 463 9.92 6.82 8.68
CA CYS A 463 8.73 6.11 9.14
C CYS A 463 8.63 6.26 10.65
N PHE A 464 7.47 6.68 11.14
CA PHE A 464 7.27 6.82 12.57
C PHE A 464 7.19 5.44 13.28
N ASN A 465 8.08 5.23 14.26
CA ASN A 465 7.99 4.07 15.15
C ASN A 465 7.03 4.37 16.31
N VAL A 466 5.84 3.75 16.27
CA VAL A 466 4.78 3.94 17.26
C VAL A 466 4.98 3.19 18.57
N GLU A 467 5.95 2.28 18.68
CA GLU A 467 6.04 1.31 19.79
C GLU A 467 6.06 1.97 21.18
N SER A 468 6.84 3.03 21.33
CA SER A 468 7.01 3.78 22.58
C SER A 468 5.73 4.53 23.03
N VAL A 469 4.77 4.72 22.12
CA VAL A 469 3.49 5.43 22.35
C VAL A 469 2.27 4.61 21.88
N SER A 470 2.42 3.29 21.76
CA SER A 470 1.42 2.40 21.15
C SER A 470 0.04 2.45 21.83
N THR A 471 0.00 2.68 23.16
CA THR A 471 -1.25 2.82 23.92
C THR A 471 -1.98 4.11 23.54
N GLU A 472 -1.28 5.25 23.57
CA GLU A 472 -1.87 6.54 23.16
C GLU A 472 -2.24 6.55 21.67
N TYR A 473 -1.38 6.01 20.81
CA TYR A 473 -1.64 5.89 19.37
C TYR A 473 -2.93 5.12 19.07
N SER A 474 -3.15 3.99 19.75
CA SER A 474 -4.37 3.19 19.61
C SER A 474 -5.61 3.95 20.11
N ALA A 475 -5.50 4.66 21.24
CA ALA A 475 -6.60 5.46 21.79
C ALA A 475 -6.97 6.63 20.85
N VAL A 476 -5.98 7.33 20.30
CA VAL A 476 -6.19 8.42 19.33
C VAL A 476 -6.83 7.89 18.06
N SER A 477 -6.35 6.76 17.51
CA SER A 477 -6.92 6.12 16.32
C SER A 477 -8.41 5.78 16.51
N ALA A 478 -8.79 5.25 17.68
CA ALA A 478 -10.19 4.95 17.98
C ALA A 478 -11.08 6.21 18.02
N VAL A 479 -10.56 7.33 18.56
CA VAL A 479 -11.27 8.62 18.53
C VAL A 479 -11.44 9.11 17.09
N ILE A 480 -10.40 9.01 16.27
CA ILE A 480 -10.45 9.40 14.84
C ILE A 480 -11.53 8.60 14.11
N GLN A 481 -11.54 7.27 14.24
CA GLN A 481 -12.54 6.39 13.61
C GLN A 481 -13.98 6.70 14.04
N GLN A 482 -14.17 7.19 15.27
CA GLN A 482 -15.50 7.57 15.76
C GLN A 482 -16.04 8.85 15.10
N TYR A 483 -15.18 9.82 14.77
CA TYR A 483 -15.60 11.15 14.35
C TYR A 483 -15.41 11.42 12.85
N ILE A 484 -14.28 11.01 12.27
CA ILE A 484 -13.89 11.42 10.91
C ILE A 484 -14.88 10.95 9.83
N PRO A 485 -15.36 9.68 9.81
CA PRO A 485 -16.34 9.27 8.80
C PRO A 485 -17.57 10.17 8.73
N SER A 486 -18.09 10.59 9.90
CA SER A 486 -19.26 11.46 9.96
C SER A 486 -18.93 12.92 9.61
N MET A 487 -17.70 13.38 9.89
CA MET A 487 -17.21 14.67 9.41
C MET A 487 -17.07 14.68 7.88
N ASN A 488 -16.51 13.61 7.30
CA ASN A 488 -16.33 13.43 5.87
C ASN A 488 -17.66 13.36 5.11
N CYS A 489 -18.72 12.83 5.74
CA CYS A 489 -20.06 12.85 5.18
C CYS A 489 -20.85 14.13 5.48
N GLY A 490 -20.28 15.09 6.22
CA GLY A 490 -20.95 16.33 6.60
C GLY A 490 -22.14 16.14 7.55
N THR A 491 -22.23 15.00 8.25
CA THR A 491 -23.35 14.71 9.16
C THR A 491 -23.13 15.31 10.55
N LEU A 492 -21.88 15.59 10.93
CA LEU A 492 -21.53 16.31 12.16
C LEU A 492 -21.42 17.82 11.89
N ASN A 493 -22.12 18.63 12.68
CA ASN A 493 -21.94 20.09 12.67
C ASN A 493 -20.60 20.46 13.33
N PRO A 494 -19.64 21.08 12.60
CA PRO A 494 -18.33 21.42 13.17
C PRO A 494 -18.42 22.43 14.31
N GLU A 495 -19.37 23.38 14.29
CA GLU A 495 -19.52 24.40 15.34
C GLU A 495 -19.72 23.78 16.73
N THR A 496 -20.41 22.65 16.80
CA THR A 496 -20.71 21.96 18.07
C THR A 496 -19.78 20.77 18.33
N ASN A 497 -19.31 20.08 17.29
CA ASN A 497 -18.63 18.79 17.44
C ASN A 497 -17.10 18.90 17.30
N LEU A 498 -16.56 19.92 16.63
CA LEU A 498 -15.12 20.01 16.39
C LEU A 498 -14.34 20.24 17.69
N ALA A 499 -14.87 21.04 18.61
CA ALA A 499 -14.27 21.25 19.93
C ALA A 499 -14.30 19.99 20.79
N GLU A 500 -15.41 19.22 20.74
CA GLU A 500 -15.51 17.94 21.45
C GLU A 500 -14.51 16.93 20.90
N PHE A 501 -14.42 16.80 19.58
CA PHE A 501 -13.46 15.95 18.90
C PHE A 501 -12.00 16.30 19.28
N LYS A 502 -11.61 17.58 19.17
CA LYS A 502 -10.28 18.06 19.56
C LYS A 502 -9.96 17.72 21.03
N ASN A 503 -10.92 17.88 21.94
CA ASN A 503 -10.74 17.53 23.36
C ASN A 503 -10.62 16.02 23.59
N ALA A 504 -11.37 15.20 22.84
CA ALA A 504 -11.28 13.75 22.90
C ALA A 504 -9.89 13.27 22.43
N LEU A 505 -9.36 13.82 21.33
CA LEU A 505 -8.01 13.52 20.85
C LEU A 505 -6.94 13.89 21.88
N LYS A 506 -7.04 15.08 22.49
CA LYS A 506 -6.12 15.51 23.57
C LYS A 506 -6.17 14.57 24.76
N SER A 507 -7.38 14.17 25.17
CA SER A 507 -7.57 13.22 26.27
C SER A 507 -7.02 11.82 25.95
N ALA A 508 -7.04 11.42 24.67
CA ALA A 508 -6.46 10.17 24.18
C ALA A 508 -4.93 10.21 24.05
N GLY A 509 -4.33 11.41 24.10
CA GLY A 509 -2.87 11.58 24.12
C GLY A 509 -2.23 11.98 22.80
N ILE A 510 -2.98 12.58 21.85
CA ILE A 510 -2.43 12.97 20.53
C ILE A 510 -1.18 13.84 20.62
N ASP A 511 -1.11 14.77 21.59
CA ASP A 511 0.03 15.66 21.77
C ASP A 511 1.31 14.87 22.12
N LYS A 512 1.18 13.77 22.89
CA LYS A 512 2.30 12.89 23.23
C LYS A 512 2.79 12.12 22.00
N VAL A 513 1.85 11.61 21.20
CA VAL A 513 2.17 10.88 19.97
C VAL A 513 2.91 11.78 18.99
N ILE A 514 2.41 13.00 18.76
CA ILE A 514 3.04 13.97 17.85
C ILE A 514 4.41 14.40 18.37
N ALA A 515 4.58 14.63 19.66
CA ALA A 515 5.87 15.01 20.24
C ALA A 515 6.93 13.91 20.07
N GLU A 516 6.55 12.64 20.23
CA GLU A 516 7.46 11.52 20.00
C GLU A 516 7.79 11.34 18.51
N ASN A 517 6.79 11.52 17.63
CA ASN A 517 7.02 11.52 16.17
C ASN A 517 7.98 12.64 15.77
N GLN A 518 7.84 13.85 16.32
CA GLN A 518 8.74 14.96 16.03
C GLN A 518 10.17 14.66 16.49
N ARG A 519 10.34 14.08 17.68
CA ARG A 519 11.66 13.69 18.20
C ARG A 519 12.37 12.71 17.26
N GLN A 520 11.66 11.65 16.83
CA GLN A 520 12.20 10.65 15.91
C GLN A 520 12.52 11.25 14.53
N LEU A 521 11.66 12.13 14.01
CA LEU A 521 11.89 12.84 12.76
C LEU A 521 13.14 13.73 12.83
N ASP A 522 13.32 14.46 13.92
CA ASP A 522 14.48 15.33 14.13
C ASP A 522 15.78 14.51 14.23
N GLU A 523 15.76 13.36 14.91
CA GLU A 523 16.90 12.44 15.01
C GLU A 523 17.24 11.81 13.66
N TRP A 524 16.24 11.37 12.90
CA TRP A 524 16.44 10.85 11.56
C TRP A 524 17.03 11.90 10.62
N ALA A 525 16.51 13.13 10.66
CA ALA A 525 17.00 14.22 9.83
C ALA A 525 18.44 14.64 10.16
N ALA A 526 18.88 14.48 11.41
CA ALA A 526 20.24 14.80 11.84
C ALA A 526 21.28 13.76 11.40
N ASN A 527 20.86 12.53 11.11
CA ASN A 527 21.73 11.40 10.73
C ASN A 527 21.77 11.16 9.21
N ARG A 528 21.29 12.12 8.42
CA ARG A 528 21.08 12.00 6.98
C ARG A 528 22.21 12.60 6.13
#